data_AF-A0A7J0B680-F1
#
_entry.id   AF-A0A7J0B680-F1
#
_cell.length_a   1.000
_cell.length_b   1.000
_cell.length_c   1.000
_cell.angle_alpha   90.00
_cell.angle_beta   90.00
_cell.angle_gamma   90.00
#
_symmetry.space_group_name_H-M   'P 1'
#
loop_
_entity.id
_entity.type
_entity.pdbx_description
1 polymer ?
#
loop_
_entity_poly.entity_id
_entity_poly.type
_entity_poly.pdbx_seq_one_letter_code
_entity_poly.pdbx_strand_id
1 'polypeptide(L)'
;MKLTDKQFLTFLILIASAYMAFAQTLFSVDRISKEDFEKTLNSKFVYVYDIWRDSVVDNAITDRIILDARQRFEKIDSTTLIQNYDIGFEDEEYEAMFSIKSLILVEEYGMYWFMLPSLHDCELYCYDLSGKYLGDMLLPFAISPTGVMVAQKGFDCDGFLDLHFYKRGDSYLREFQTFKNRNLPVSDINNYYTALKYDLSSTSFWLDYSLLYISFPTSDGKMVYLRISLDVEPIEDEIVVIPNQDTQSEGCKR
;
A
#
# COMPACT_ATOMS: atom_id res chain seq x y z
N MET A 1 6.38 -1.60 47.66
CA MET A 1 7.79 -1.36 47.27
C MET A 1 7.78 -0.15 46.34
N LYS A 2 8.27 1.01 46.78
CA LYS A 2 8.30 2.24 45.94
C LYS A 2 9.53 2.17 45.06
N LEU A 3 9.37 2.07 43.74
CA LEU A 3 10.50 2.28 42.84
C LEU A 3 11.00 3.71 43.06
N THR A 4 12.32 3.85 43.25
CA THR A 4 12.96 5.16 43.28
C THR A 4 13.04 5.72 41.87
N ASP A 5 12.95 7.05 41.71
CA ASP A 5 12.89 7.72 40.39
C ASP A 5 14.01 7.30 39.43
N LYS A 6 15.19 6.96 39.96
CA LYS A 6 16.32 6.43 39.16
C LYS A 6 16.04 5.03 38.58
N GLN A 7 15.45 4.13 39.36
CA GLN A 7 15.11 2.77 38.91
C GLN A 7 14.00 2.80 37.85
N PHE A 8 13.03 3.70 38.01
CA PHE A 8 11.97 3.91 37.02
C PHE A 8 12.52 4.46 35.70
N LEU A 9 13.45 5.42 35.77
CA LEU A 9 14.12 5.97 34.59
C LEU A 9 14.97 4.93 33.84
N THR A 10 15.73 4.09 34.55
CA THR A 10 16.51 3.01 33.92
C THR A 10 15.60 1.99 33.25
N PHE A 11 14.47 1.65 33.85
CA PHE A 11 13.48 0.74 33.27
C PHE A 11 12.83 1.32 32.01
N LEU A 12 12.47 2.61 32.02
CA LEU A 12 11.96 3.33 30.84
C LEU A 12 12.98 3.36 29.71
N ILE A 13 14.25 3.61 30.00
CA ILE A 13 15.33 3.61 29.00
C ILE A 13 15.51 2.21 28.41
N LEU A 14 15.43 1.16 29.22
CA LEU A 14 15.53 -0.24 28.75
C LEU A 14 14.35 -0.63 27.85
N ILE A 15 13.12 -0.25 28.21
CA ILE A 15 11.95 -0.46 27.35
C ILE A 15 12.09 0.31 26.04
N ALA A 16 12.50 1.58 26.10
CA ALA A 16 12.67 2.40 24.90
C ALA A 16 13.78 1.86 23.98
N SER A 17 14.89 1.38 24.52
CA SER A 17 15.98 0.79 23.73
C SER A 17 15.64 -0.59 23.18
N ALA A 18 14.92 -1.43 23.92
CA ALA A 18 14.37 -2.69 23.40
C ALA A 18 13.34 -2.44 22.29
N TYR A 19 12.46 -1.44 22.46
CA TYR A 19 11.49 -1.00 21.44
C TYR A 19 12.19 -0.48 20.18
N MET A 20 13.26 0.32 20.32
CA MET A 20 14.04 0.82 19.17
C MET A 20 14.78 -0.30 18.43
N ALA A 21 15.34 -1.28 19.14
CA ALA A 21 16.02 -2.43 18.53
C ALA A 21 15.03 -3.39 17.83
N PHE A 22 13.84 -3.58 18.41
CA PHE A 22 12.76 -4.36 17.80
C PHE A 22 12.21 -3.65 16.55
N ALA A 23 12.01 -2.33 16.60
CA ALA A 23 11.61 -1.55 15.43
C ALA A 23 12.63 -1.61 14.26
N GLN A 24 13.94 -1.68 14.56
CA GLN A 24 14.99 -1.88 13.55
C GLN A 24 15.02 -3.28 12.92
N THR A 25 14.41 -4.28 13.54
CA THR A 25 14.29 -5.64 12.96
C THR A 25 13.03 -5.83 12.12
N LEU A 26 12.02 -4.96 12.26
CA LEU A 26 10.72 -5.06 11.59
C LEU A 26 10.66 -4.35 10.21
N PHE A 27 11.61 -3.45 9.93
CA PHE A 27 11.66 -2.69 8.67
C PHE A 27 13.10 -2.34 8.30
N SER A 28 13.54 -2.74 7.10
CA SER A 28 14.87 -2.38 6.58
C SER A 28 14.79 -1.90 5.14
N VAL A 29 15.68 -0.99 4.77
CA VAL A 29 15.83 -0.50 3.39
C VAL A 29 17.30 -0.59 3.00
N ASP A 30 17.58 -1.44 2.03
CA ASP A 30 18.92 -1.68 1.51
C ASP A 30 19.01 -1.21 0.06
N ARG A 31 20.05 -0.45 -0.27
CA ARG A 31 20.40 -0.17 -1.67
C ARG A 31 21.09 -1.40 -2.25
N ILE A 32 20.61 -1.88 -3.39
CA ILE A 32 21.13 -3.07 -4.06
C ILE A 32 21.68 -2.73 -5.45
N SER A 33 22.38 -3.69 -6.06
CA SER A 33 22.84 -3.57 -7.44
C SER A 33 21.70 -3.79 -8.45
N LYS A 34 21.91 -3.32 -9.69
CA LYS A 34 20.99 -3.62 -10.80
C LYS A 34 20.92 -5.12 -11.05
N GLU A 35 22.07 -5.78 -11.01
CA GLU A 35 22.21 -7.21 -11.26
C GLU A 35 21.43 -8.04 -10.23
N ASP A 36 21.48 -7.67 -8.95
CA ASP A 36 20.71 -8.34 -7.89
C ASP A 36 19.20 -8.14 -8.07
N PHE A 37 18.79 -6.92 -8.46
CA PHE A 37 17.39 -6.61 -8.75
C PHE A 37 16.86 -7.45 -9.92
N GLU A 38 17.54 -7.43 -11.07
CA GLU A 38 17.15 -8.18 -12.27
C GLU A 38 17.18 -9.69 -12.05
N LYS A 39 18.18 -10.20 -11.31
CA LYS A 39 18.24 -11.61 -10.94
C LYS A 39 17.02 -12.02 -10.11
N THR A 40 16.58 -11.16 -9.19
CA THR A 40 15.43 -11.44 -8.32
C THR A 40 14.11 -11.36 -9.08
N LEU A 41 13.96 -10.37 -9.97
CA LEU A 41 12.79 -10.21 -10.83
C LEU A 41 12.51 -11.46 -11.70
N ASN A 42 13.56 -12.20 -12.07
CA ASN A 42 13.45 -13.44 -12.85
C ASN A 42 13.25 -14.71 -12.00
N SER A 43 12.97 -14.57 -10.70
CA SER A 43 12.73 -15.70 -9.79
C SER A 43 11.26 -16.16 -9.80
N LYS A 44 10.99 -17.33 -9.22
CA LYS A 44 9.66 -17.98 -9.27
C LYS A 44 8.62 -17.40 -8.30
N PHE A 45 9.03 -16.57 -7.35
CA PHE A 45 8.18 -16.09 -6.24
C PHE A 45 7.86 -14.60 -6.34
N VAL A 46 7.99 -14.06 -7.54
CA VAL A 46 7.69 -12.65 -7.82
C VAL A 46 6.19 -12.46 -7.92
N TYR A 47 5.68 -11.50 -7.16
CA TYR A 47 4.29 -11.08 -7.18
C TYR A 47 4.18 -9.62 -7.62
N VAL A 48 3.22 -9.37 -8.50
CA VAL A 48 2.82 -8.05 -8.96
C VAL A 48 1.30 -8.02 -9.01
N TYR A 49 0.71 -7.02 -8.35
CA TYR A 49 -0.72 -6.77 -8.43
C TYR A 49 -1.05 -5.82 -9.58
N ASP A 50 -2.10 -6.14 -10.35
CA ASP A 50 -2.64 -5.25 -11.38
C ASP A 50 -3.79 -4.42 -10.83
N ILE A 51 -3.50 -3.17 -10.48
CA ILE A 51 -4.46 -2.24 -9.86
C ILE A 51 -5.61 -1.87 -10.82
N TRP A 52 -5.41 -2.02 -12.13
CA TRP A 52 -6.37 -1.59 -13.16
C TRP A 52 -7.23 -2.73 -13.71
N ARG A 53 -7.10 -3.93 -13.14
CA ARG A 53 -7.74 -5.14 -13.67
C ARG A 53 -9.24 -5.21 -13.41
N ASP A 54 -9.68 -4.60 -12.32
CA ASP A 54 -11.03 -4.80 -11.81
C ASP A 54 -11.98 -3.73 -12.35
N SER A 55 -13.13 -4.18 -12.84
CA SER A 55 -14.21 -3.32 -13.31
C SER A 55 -15.33 -3.26 -12.28
N VAL A 56 -15.84 -2.06 -12.02
CA VAL A 56 -16.96 -1.85 -11.10
C VAL A 56 -18.27 -1.89 -11.88
N VAL A 57 -19.30 -2.48 -11.26
CA VAL A 57 -20.68 -2.49 -11.76
C VAL A 57 -21.56 -1.60 -10.89
N ASP A 58 -22.37 -0.75 -11.53
CA ASP A 58 -23.33 0.11 -10.86
C ASP A 58 -24.31 -0.69 -9.99
N ASN A 59 -24.40 -0.32 -8.71
CA ASN A 59 -25.37 -0.85 -7.76
C ASN A 59 -25.55 0.09 -6.55
N ALA A 60 -26.47 -0.25 -5.66
CA ALA A 60 -26.79 0.58 -4.49
C ALA A 60 -25.61 0.83 -3.53
N ILE A 61 -24.60 -0.06 -3.50
CA ILE A 61 -23.40 0.11 -2.69
C ILE A 61 -22.48 1.15 -3.35
N THR A 62 -22.24 1.04 -4.66
CA THR A 62 -21.39 1.98 -5.39
C THR A 62 -21.99 3.38 -5.43
N ASP A 63 -23.31 3.49 -5.60
CA ASP A 63 -24.02 4.77 -5.53
C ASP A 63 -23.84 5.45 -4.17
N ARG A 64 -23.93 4.67 -3.09
CA ARG A 64 -23.70 5.18 -1.73
C ARG A 64 -22.26 5.63 -1.53
N ILE A 65 -21.29 4.88 -2.05
CA ILE A 65 -19.87 5.26 -1.96
C ILE A 65 -19.63 6.59 -2.68
N ILE A 66 -20.13 6.73 -3.91
CA ILE A 66 -19.98 7.97 -4.69
C ILE A 66 -20.62 9.16 -3.96
N LEU A 67 -21.81 8.97 -3.37
CA LEU A 67 -22.48 10.00 -2.60
C LEU A 67 -21.68 10.38 -1.34
N ASP A 68 -21.16 9.41 -0.58
CA ASP A 68 -20.34 9.67 0.60
C ASP A 68 -19.03 10.38 0.23
N ALA A 69 -18.37 9.95 -0.85
CA ALA A 69 -17.18 10.59 -1.38
C ALA A 69 -17.42 12.06 -1.75
N ARG A 70 -18.53 12.36 -2.44
CA ARG A 70 -18.95 13.72 -2.75
C ARG A 70 -19.17 14.56 -1.50
N GLN A 71 -19.92 14.03 -0.54
CA GLN A 71 -20.18 14.72 0.73
C GLN A 71 -18.92 14.97 1.57
N ARG A 72 -17.92 14.10 1.48
CA ARG A 72 -16.61 14.30 2.12
C ARG A 72 -15.83 15.40 1.43
N PHE A 73 -15.76 15.34 0.11
CA PHE A 73 -15.07 16.32 -0.70
C PHE A 73 -15.62 17.74 -0.51
N GLU A 74 -16.95 17.89 -0.54
CA GLU A 74 -17.64 19.18 -0.34
C GLU A 74 -17.47 19.75 1.08
N LYS A 75 -16.98 18.96 2.05
CA LYS A 75 -16.68 19.42 3.41
C LYS A 75 -15.23 19.87 3.58
N ILE A 76 -14.36 19.65 2.59
CA ILE A 76 -12.98 20.16 2.62
C ILE A 76 -13.04 21.68 2.63
N ASP A 77 -12.22 22.31 3.48
CA ASP A 77 -12.19 23.76 3.54
C ASP A 77 -11.63 24.36 2.23
N SER A 78 -12.04 25.59 1.92
CA SER A 78 -11.67 26.24 0.66
C SER A 78 -10.17 26.46 0.49
N THR A 79 -9.40 26.55 1.58
CA THR A 79 -7.94 26.73 1.49
C THR A 79 -7.29 25.44 1.04
N THR A 80 -7.66 24.33 1.66
CA THR A 80 -7.19 22.99 1.28
C THR A 80 -7.62 22.64 -0.15
N LEU A 81 -8.85 22.98 -0.54
CA LEU A 81 -9.34 22.74 -1.90
C LEU A 81 -8.47 23.43 -2.96
N ILE A 82 -8.19 24.72 -2.80
CA ILE A 82 -7.41 25.51 -3.76
C ILE A 82 -5.94 25.06 -3.81
N GLN A 83 -5.40 24.59 -2.68
CA GLN A 83 -4.00 24.17 -2.60
C GLN A 83 -3.75 22.81 -3.22
N ASN A 84 -4.71 21.90 -3.11
CA ASN A 84 -4.48 20.49 -3.42
C ASN A 84 -5.27 19.99 -4.63
N TYR A 85 -6.19 20.76 -5.20
CA TYR A 85 -6.99 20.27 -6.33
C TYR A 85 -7.10 21.34 -7.43
N ASP A 86 -6.75 20.95 -8.67
CA ASP A 86 -6.86 21.80 -9.86
C ASP A 86 -8.28 21.72 -10.43
N ILE A 87 -9.25 22.19 -9.66
CA ILE A 87 -10.65 22.10 -10.06
C ILE A 87 -11.08 23.48 -10.54
N GLY A 88 -10.82 23.75 -11.82
CA GLY A 88 -11.68 24.64 -12.57
C GLY A 88 -13.05 23.97 -12.64
N PHE A 89 -13.98 24.33 -11.76
CA PHE A 89 -15.31 23.74 -11.72
C PHE A 89 -16.11 24.10 -13.00
N GLU A 90 -15.84 23.39 -14.09
CA GLU A 90 -16.82 23.19 -15.15
C GLU A 90 -17.71 22.02 -14.72
N ASP A 91 -19.03 22.21 -14.79
CA ASP A 91 -20.03 21.29 -14.22
C ASP A 91 -19.83 19.83 -14.69
N GLU A 92 -19.34 19.63 -15.92
CA GLU A 92 -19.12 18.30 -16.50
C GLU A 92 -17.93 17.55 -15.89
N GLU A 93 -16.81 18.23 -15.60
CA GLU A 93 -15.62 17.59 -15.01
C GLU A 93 -15.86 17.21 -13.55
N TYR A 94 -16.57 18.07 -12.82
CA TYR A 94 -16.98 17.80 -11.44
C TYR A 94 -17.90 16.58 -11.35
N GLU A 95 -18.93 16.50 -12.20
CA GLU A 95 -19.84 15.36 -12.22
C GLU A 95 -19.15 14.08 -12.72
N ALA A 96 -18.21 14.18 -13.66
CA ALA A 96 -17.41 13.05 -14.11
C ALA A 96 -16.53 12.47 -12.98
N MET A 97 -15.95 13.34 -12.13
CA MET A 97 -15.18 12.95 -10.96
C MET A 97 -16.02 12.13 -9.97
N PHE A 98 -17.27 12.52 -9.72
CA PHE A 98 -18.19 11.78 -8.86
C PHE A 98 -19.05 10.79 -9.64
N SER A 99 -18.40 9.89 -10.37
CA SER A 99 -19.04 8.82 -11.12
C SER A 99 -18.41 7.46 -10.83
N ILE A 100 -19.05 6.41 -11.30
CA ILE A 100 -18.54 5.03 -11.19
C ILE A 100 -17.16 4.84 -11.82
N LYS A 101 -16.78 5.70 -12.78
CA LYS A 101 -15.48 5.64 -13.46
C LYS A 101 -14.31 5.98 -12.52
N SER A 102 -14.59 6.67 -11.43
CA SER A 102 -13.60 7.00 -10.40
C SER A 102 -13.51 5.92 -9.33
N LEU A 103 -14.29 4.83 -9.43
CA LEU A 103 -14.31 3.75 -8.46
C LEU A 103 -13.53 2.55 -9.00
N ILE A 104 -12.65 1.99 -8.16
CA ILE A 104 -11.95 0.73 -8.41
C ILE A 104 -12.43 -0.27 -7.36
N LEU A 105 -12.83 -1.47 -7.79
CA LEU A 105 -13.02 -2.60 -6.89
C LEU A 105 -11.66 -3.26 -6.71
N VAL A 106 -11.30 -3.60 -5.47
CA VAL A 106 -10.09 -4.36 -5.15
C VAL A 106 -10.56 -5.57 -4.37
N GLU A 107 -11.07 -6.56 -5.11
CA GLU A 107 -11.83 -7.68 -4.53
C GLU A 107 -10.98 -8.54 -3.60
N GLU A 108 -9.73 -8.81 -3.98
CA GLU A 108 -8.78 -9.60 -3.20
C GLU A 108 -8.57 -9.06 -1.78
N TYR A 109 -8.65 -7.73 -1.62
CA TYR A 109 -8.52 -7.06 -0.32
C TYR A 109 -9.85 -6.54 0.21
N GLY A 110 -10.97 -6.92 -0.42
CA GLY A 110 -12.34 -6.61 -0.03
C GLY A 110 -12.64 -5.11 0.10
N MET A 111 -12.14 -4.30 -0.83
CA MET A 111 -12.31 -2.85 -0.79
C MET A 111 -12.84 -2.26 -2.08
N TYR A 112 -13.43 -1.07 -1.96
CA TYR A 112 -13.56 -0.11 -3.04
C TYR A 112 -12.64 1.08 -2.80
N TRP A 113 -11.99 1.56 -3.85
CA TRP A 113 -11.19 2.78 -3.84
C TRP A 113 -11.84 3.82 -4.74
N PHE A 114 -12.30 4.91 -4.13
CA PHE A 114 -12.75 6.06 -4.88
C PHE A 114 -11.54 6.98 -5.11
N MET A 115 -11.15 7.12 -6.37
CA MET A 115 -10.04 7.97 -6.80
C MET A 115 -10.43 9.44 -6.78
N LEU A 116 -9.64 10.22 -6.06
CA LEU A 116 -9.74 11.67 -6.01
C LEU A 116 -8.44 12.26 -6.60
N PRO A 117 -8.48 12.80 -7.83
CA PRO A 117 -7.30 13.40 -8.44
C PRO A 117 -6.95 14.69 -7.70
N SER A 118 -5.74 14.77 -7.13
CA SER A 118 -5.18 15.98 -6.53
C SER A 118 -4.04 16.52 -7.41
N LEU A 119 -3.62 17.76 -7.15
CA LEU A 119 -2.53 18.47 -7.82
C LEU A 119 -1.19 17.73 -7.69
N HIS A 120 -0.95 17.12 -6.54
CA HIS A 120 0.34 16.56 -6.17
C HIS A 120 0.32 15.03 -6.15
N ASP A 121 -0.86 14.44 -5.92
CA ASP A 121 -1.05 13.04 -5.60
C ASP A 121 -2.39 12.54 -6.15
N CYS A 122 -2.54 11.22 -6.29
CA CYS A 122 -3.87 10.63 -6.37
C CYS A 122 -4.25 10.14 -4.97
N GLU A 123 -5.20 10.83 -4.32
CA GLU A 123 -5.76 10.43 -3.04
C GLU A 123 -6.91 9.44 -3.25
N LEU A 124 -7.06 8.50 -2.33
CA LEU A 124 -8.08 7.46 -2.38
C LEU A 124 -8.93 7.52 -1.11
N TYR A 125 -10.24 7.64 -1.28
CA TYR A 125 -11.19 7.29 -0.23
C TYR A 125 -11.48 5.79 -0.30
N CYS A 126 -11.19 5.08 0.79
CA CYS A 126 -11.30 3.62 0.84
C CYS A 126 -12.56 3.19 1.59
N TYR A 127 -13.23 2.18 1.05
CA TYR A 127 -14.47 1.63 1.59
C TYR A 127 -14.38 0.10 1.63
N ASP A 128 -15.08 -0.55 2.55
CA ASP A 128 -15.26 -2.01 2.49
C ASP A 128 -16.29 -2.41 1.43
N LEU A 129 -16.46 -3.71 1.19
CA LEU A 129 -17.45 -4.24 0.25
C LEU A 129 -18.90 -3.90 0.62
N SER A 130 -19.16 -3.48 1.87
CA SER A 130 -20.47 -2.97 2.27
C SER A 130 -20.62 -1.48 1.98
N GLY A 131 -19.61 -0.80 1.44
CA GLY A 131 -19.60 0.64 1.20
C GLY A 131 -19.46 1.48 2.47
N LYS A 132 -18.97 0.89 3.56
CA LYS A 132 -18.60 1.65 4.76
C LYS A 132 -17.19 2.18 4.59
N TYR A 133 -17.02 3.47 4.85
CA TYR A 133 -15.72 4.13 4.78
C TYR A 133 -14.72 3.56 5.79
N LEU A 134 -13.50 3.31 5.34
CA LEU A 134 -12.39 2.74 6.08
C LEU A 134 -11.30 3.76 6.42
N GLY A 135 -11.09 4.76 5.57
CA GLY A 135 -10.02 5.75 5.70
C GLY A 135 -9.55 6.27 4.35
N ASP A 136 -8.51 7.09 4.40
CA ASP A 136 -7.86 7.67 3.23
C ASP A 136 -6.47 7.04 3.03
N MET A 137 -6.02 6.94 1.78
CA MET A 137 -4.63 6.64 1.46
C MET A 137 -4.22 7.29 0.13
N LEU A 138 -2.92 7.24 -0.17
CA LEU A 138 -2.41 7.58 -1.48
C LEU A 138 -2.55 6.38 -2.43
N LEU A 139 -2.67 6.63 -3.73
CA LEU A 139 -2.70 5.60 -4.77
C LEU A 139 -1.43 4.73 -4.68
N PRO A 140 -1.54 3.44 -4.35
CA PRO A 140 -0.36 2.59 -4.23
C PRO A 140 0.23 2.29 -5.61
N PHE A 141 1.55 2.19 -5.68
CA PHE A 141 2.25 1.66 -6.87
C PHE A 141 2.54 0.17 -6.74
N ALA A 142 2.47 -0.40 -5.53
CA ALA A 142 2.66 -1.82 -5.27
C ALA A 142 1.76 -2.30 -4.14
N ILE A 143 1.27 -3.53 -4.27
CA ILE A 143 0.51 -4.23 -3.22
C ILE A 143 1.12 -5.62 -3.03
N SER A 144 1.37 -6.00 -1.78
CA SER A 144 1.87 -7.35 -1.45
C SER A 144 0.74 -8.38 -1.49
N PRO A 145 1.04 -9.69 -1.61
CA PRO A 145 0.00 -10.72 -1.51
C PRO A 145 -0.78 -10.70 -0.18
N THR A 146 -0.22 -10.09 0.87
CA THR A 146 -0.88 -9.95 2.17
C THR A 146 -1.64 -8.63 2.33
N GLY A 147 -1.82 -7.88 1.24
CA GLY A 147 -2.56 -6.62 1.23
C GLY A 147 -1.82 -5.42 1.84
N VAL A 148 -0.48 -5.44 1.88
CA VAL A 148 0.29 -4.23 2.21
C VAL A 148 0.36 -3.35 0.98
N MET A 149 -0.24 -2.18 1.05
CA MET A 149 -0.28 -1.18 -0.02
C MET A 149 0.83 -0.16 0.20
N VAL A 150 1.59 0.12 -0.85
CA VAL A 150 2.74 1.02 -0.79
C VAL A 150 2.58 2.13 -1.80
N ALA A 151 2.58 3.36 -1.30
CA ALA A 151 2.50 4.56 -2.11
C ALA A 151 3.76 5.40 -1.92
N GLN A 152 4.11 6.15 -2.96
CA GLN A 152 5.07 7.24 -2.87
C GLN A 152 4.26 8.50 -2.74
N LYS A 153 4.57 9.32 -1.72
CA LYS A 153 4.02 10.66 -1.67
C LYS A 153 4.68 11.51 -2.75
N GLY A 154 3.86 11.93 -3.71
CA GLY A 154 4.21 12.90 -4.71
C GLY A 154 4.63 14.20 -4.05
N PHE A 155 5.74 14.71 -4.56
CA PHE A 155 6.02 16.14 -4.55
C PHE A 155 6.10 16.52 -6.03
N ASP A 156 6.14 17.81 -6.33
CA ASP A 156 6.37 18.29 -7.69
C ASP A 156 7.77 17.83 -8.20
N CYS A 157 8.32 18.51 -9.20
CA CYS A 157 9.58 18.13 -9.89
C CYS A 157 10.86 18.00 -9.02
N ASP A 158 10.78 18.11 -7.69
CA ASP A 158 11.87 18.04 -6.71
C ASP A 158 11.61 17.06 -5.55
N GLY A 159 10.75 16.07 -5.76
CA GLY A 159 10.46 15.03 -4.76
C GLY A 159 11.65 14.18 -4.31
N PHE A 160 11.55 13.72 -3.07
CA PHE A 160 12.47 12.74 -2.49
C PHE A 160 11.69 11.49 -2.09
N LEU A 161 12.42 10.38 -1.90
CA LEU A 161 11.82 9.12 -1.51
C LEU A 161 11.02 9.29 -0.21
N ASP A 162 9.72 9.06 -0.29
CA ASP A 162 8.75 9.27 0.79
C ASP A 162 7.66 8.20 0.65
N LEU A 163 8.01 7.00 1.12
CA LEU A 163 7.17 5.83 1.02
C LEU A 163 6.22 5.77 2.21
N HIS A 164 4.95 5.51 1.92
CA HIS A 164 3.88 5.31 2.88
C HIS A 164 3.30 3.90 2.73
N PHE A 165 3.19 3.18 3.86
CA PHE A 165 2.72 1.79 3.90
C PHE A 165 1.39 1.72 4.64
N TYR A 166 0.39 1.19 3.95
CA TYR A 166 -0.97 1.03 4.42
C TYR A 166 -1.35 -0.44 4.51
N LYS A 167 -2.20 -0.76 5.48
CA LYS A 167 -2.85 -2.08 5.59
C LYS A 167 -4.29 -1.90 6.05
N ARG A 168 -5.18 -2.64 5.40
CA ARG A 168 -6.58 -2.74 5.83
C ARG A 168 -6.68 -3.64 7.07
N GLY A 169 -7.41 -3.17 8.09
CA GLY A 169 -8.03 -4.01 9.11
C GLY A 169 -9.54 -4.17 8.85
N ASP A 170 -10.24 -4.89 9.73
CA ASP A 170 -11.65 -5.25 9.49
C ASP A 170 -12.56 -4.04 9.23
N SER A 171 -12.34 -2.95 9.97
CA SER A 171 -13.22 -1.77 9.95
C SER A 171 -12.48 -0.45 9.77
N TYR A 172 -11.19 -0.49 9.43
CA TYR A 172 -10.37 0.70 9.24
C TYR A 172 -9.23 0.43 8.25
N LEU A 173 -8.77 1.49 7.61
CA LEU A 173 -7.50 1.53 6.90
C LEU A 173 -6.48 2.23 7.79
N ARG A 174 -5.26 1.71 7.87
CA ARG A 174 -4.20 2.30 8.69
C ARG A 174 -2.91 2.44 7.89
N GLU A 175 -2.34 3.63 7.94
CA GLU A 175 -0.92 3.86 7.68
C GLU A 175 -0.10 3.39 8.89
N PHE A 176 0.75 2.38 8.69
CA PHE A 176 1.48 1.76 9.81
C PHE A 176 2.98 2.01 9.76
N GLN A 177 3.54 2.36 8.59
CA GLN A 177 4.96 2.64 8.43
C GLN A 177 5.17 3.74 7.37
N THR A 178 6.21 4.55 7.59
CA THR A 178 6.73 5.49 6.58
C THR A 178 8.23 5.36 6.44
N PHE A 179 8.74 5.65 5.26
CA PHE A 179 10.18 5.74 5.03
C PHE A 179 10.52 6.95 4.16
N LYS A 180 11.26 7.88 4.75
CA LYS A 180 11.63 9.15 4.13
C LYS A 180 13.14 9.25 3.99
N ASN A 181 13.62 9.54 2.79
CA ASN A 181 15.04 9.78 2.53
C ASN A 181 15.26 10.96 1.58
N ARG A 182 15.57 12.12 2.16
CA ARG A 182 15.84 13.38 1.43
C ARG A 182 17.10 13.35 0.55
N ASN A 183 17.98 12.36 0.73
CA ASN A 183 19.18 12.21 -0.08
C ASN A 183 18.94 11.36 -1.34
N LEU A 184 17.74 10.80 -1.48
CA LEU A 184 17.32 10.04 -2.66
C LEU A 184 16.25 10.87 -3.39
N PRO A 185 16.65 11.72 -4.34
CA PRO A 185 15.68 12.39 -5.20
C PRO A 185 14.96 11.33 -6.04
N VAL A 186 13.64 11.46 -6.15
CA VAL A 186 12.77 10.54 -6.87
C VAL A 186 11.97 11.37 -7.85
N SER A 187 12.10 11.08 -9.14
CA SER A 187 11.23 11.71 -10.13
C SER A 187 9.86 11.04 -10.16
N ASP A 188 9.83 9.70 -10.12
CA ASP A 188 8.58 8.92 -10.15
C ASP A 188 8.85 7.45 -9.77
N ILE A 189 7.86 6.78 -9.17
CA ILE A 189 7.83 5.34 -8.95
C ILE A 189 6.56 4.78 -9.60
N ASN A 190 6.74 4.12 -10.75
CA ASN A 190 5.63 3.53 -11.47
C ASN A 190 5.30 2.12 -10.96
N ASN A 191 4.02 1.76 -11.00
CA ASN A 191 3.60 0.36 -10.91
C ASN A 191 4.10 -0.42 -12.14
N TYR A 192 4.21 -1.74 -11.99
CA TYR A 192 4.72 -2.65 -13.02
C TYR A 192 3.99 -2.54 -14.36
N TYR A 193 2.66 -2.53 -14.36
CA TYR A 193 1.86 -2.56 -15.58
C TYR A 193 1.90 -1.22 -16.33
N THR A 194 1.93 -0.09 -15.62
CA THR A 194 2.19 1.22 -16.23
C THR A 194 3.56 1.22 -16.90
N ALA A 195 4.58 0.71 -16.22
CA ALA A 195 5.93 0.68 -16.78
C ALA A 195 6.01 -0.16 -18.06
N LEU A 196 5.41 -1.36 -18.06
CA LEU A 196 5.33 -2.21 -19.25
C LEU A 196 4.58 -1.53 -20.40
N LYS A 197 3.45 -0.89 -20.12
CA LYS A 197 2.60 -0.25 -21.13
C LYS A 197 3.32 0.88 -21.87
N TYR A 198 4.17 1.63 -21.16
CA TYR A 198 4.84 2.81 -21.69
C TYR A 198 6.34 2.59 -21.98
N ASP A 199 6.82 1.34 -21.93
CA ASP A 199 8.23 0.99 -22.13
C ASP A 199 9.19 1.80 -21.23
N LEU A 200 8.76 2.03 -19.98
CA LEU A 200 9.51 2.78 -18.98
C LEU A 200 10.38 1.85 -18.14
N SER A 201 11.52 2.35 -17.66
CA SER A 201 12.50 1.64 -16.85
C SER A 201 12.08 1.39 -15.39
N SER A 202 10.83 1.05 -15.16
CA SER A 202 10.22 1.08 -13.83
C SER A 202 9.70 -0.30 -13.47
N THR A 203 10.00 -0.80 -12.28
CA THR A 203 9.43 -2.05 -11.81
C THR A 203 9.36 -2.00 -10.29
N SER A 204 8.20 -2.34 -9.77
CA SER A 204 8.00 -2.65 -8.37
C SER A 204 7.40 -4.05 -8.29
N PHE A 205 7.92 -4.86 -7.39
CA PHE A 205 7.44 -6.21 -7.21
C PHE A 205 7.75 -6.71 -5.81
N TRP A 206 6.97 -7.69 -5.38
CA TRP A 206 7.18 -8.40 -4.13
C TRP A 206 7.88 -9.71 -4.42
N LEU A 207 8.81 -10.08 -3.55
CA LEU A 207 9.31 -11.43 -3.42
C LEU A 207 8.71 -12.02 -2.15
N ASP A 208 8.03 -13.17 -2.30
CA ASP A 208 7.23 -13.77 -1.24
C ASP A 208 6.20 -12.76 -0.67
N TYR A 209 6.14 -12.59 0.65
CA TYR A 209 5.12 -11.77 1.33
C TYR A 209 5.67 -10.46 1.92
N SER A 210 7.00 -10.36 2.08
CA SER A 210 7.64 -9.38 2.98
C SER A 210 8.72 -8.54 2.33
N LEU A 211 9.19 -8.91 1.14
CA LEU A 211 10.30 -8.23 0.47
C LEU A 211 9.79 -7.44 -0.73
N LEU A 212 9.75 -6.12 -0.60
CA LEU A 212 9.45 -5.22 -1.69
C LEU A 212 10.73 -4.80 -2.40
N TYR A 213 10.75 -4.94 -3.71
CA TYR A 213 11.79 -4.43 -4.59
C TYR A 213 11.24 -3.26 -5.38
N ILE A 214 11.95 -2.14 -5.39
CA ILE A 214 11.60 -0.97 -6.20
C ILE A 214 12.82 -0.46 -6.95
N SER A 215 12.59 0.00 -8.18
CA SER A 215 13.57 0.74 -8.96
C SER A 215 12.98 2.05 -9.46
N PHE A 216 13.76 3.13 -9.41
CA PHE A 216 13.34 4.42 -9.91
C PHE A 216 14.52 5.25 -10.41
N PRO A 217 14.30 6.13 -11.41
CA PRO A 217 15.28 7.12 -11.82
C PRO A 217 15.34 8.27 -10.79
N THR A 218 16.54 8.76 -10.53
CA THR A 218 16.78 10.03 -9.85
C THR A 218 16.64 11.19 -10.84
N SER A 219 16.57 12.43 -10.33
CA SER A 219 16.47 13.64 -11.17
C SER A 219 17.64 13.82 -12.16
N ASP A 220 18.80 13.21 -11.91
CA ASP A 220 19.95 13.18 -12.83
C ASP A 220 19.97 11.96 -13.79
N GLY A 221 18.88 11.19 -13.82
CA GLY A 221 18.67 10.05 -14.72
C GLY A 221 19.37 8.75 -14.30
N LYS A 222 19.99 8.70 -13.11
CA LYS A 222 20.60 7.46 -12.60
C LYS A 222 19.54 6.57 -11.96
N MET A 223 19.63 5.27 -12.24
CA MET A 223 18.74 4.31 -11.59
C MET A 223 19.19 4.00 -10.15
N VAL A 224 18.22 4.00 -9.25
CA VAL A 224 18.34 3.49 -7.88
C VAL A 224 17.51 2.22 -7.76
N TYR A 225 18.06 1.23 -7.05
CA TYR A 225 17.42 -0.04 -6.77
C TYR A 225 17.43 -0.26 -5.26
N LEU A 226 16.26 -0.49 -4.68
CA LEU A 226 16.10 -0.74 -3.26
C LEU A 226 15.45 -2.10 -3.03
N ARG A 227 15.91 -2.76 -1.97
CA ARG A 227 15.23 -3.87 -1.32
C ARG A 227 14.69 -3.37 0.01
N ILE A 228 13.40 -3.54 0.23
CA ILE A 228 12.70 -3.14 1.44
C ILE A 228 12.18 -4.39 2.10
N SER A 229 12.61 -4.66 3.33
CA SER A 229 12.12 -5.79 4.13
C SER A 229 11.08 -5.28 5.11
N LEU A 230 9.92 -5.94 5.14
CA LEU A 230 8.83 -5.68 6.06
C LEU A 230 8.53 -6.96 6.83
N ASP A 231 8.61 -6.93 8.15
CA ASP A 231 8.10 -8.03 8.96
C ASP A 231 6.57 -7.87 9.09
N VAL A 232 5.87 -8.39 8.10
CA VAL A 232 4.41 -8.45 8.07
C VAL A 232 4.04 -9.85 8.56
N GLU A 233 3.26 -9.95 9.64
CA GLU A 233 2.72 -11.23 10.08
C GLU A 233 2.07 -11.93 8.87
N PRO A 234 2.46 -13.19 8.57
CA PRO A 234 1.85 -13.95 7.50
C PRO A 234 0.35 -14.07 7.77
N ILE A 235 -0.45 -14.16 6.71
CA ILE A 235 -1.86 -14.52 6.84
C ILE A 235 -1.87 -15.89 7.55
N GLU A 236 -2.43 -15.95 8.76
CA GLU A 236 -2.92 -17.21 9.30
C GLU A 236 -4.11 -17.60 8.42
N ASP A 237 -3.83 -18.15 7.24
CA ASP A 237 -4.83 -18.94 6.55
C ASP A 237 -5.20 -20.02 7.55
N GLU A 238 -6.48 -20.12 7.90
CA GLU A 238 -7.04 -21.27 8.59
C GLU A 238 -6.37 -22.50 8.00
N ILE A 239 -5.51 -23.15 8.80
CA ILE A 239 -4.98 -24.44 8.46
C ILE A 239 -6.21 -25.35 8.43
N VAL A 240 -6.81 -25.49 7.24
CA VAL A 240 -7.72 -26.59 6.97
C VAL A 240 -6.83 -27.81 7.00
N VAL A 241 -6.68 -28.36 8.20
CA VAL A 241 -6.19 -29.71 8.40
C VAL A 241 -7.23 -30.60 7.73
N ILE A 242 -6.99 -30.94 6.46
CA ILE A 242 -7.65 -32.08 5.85
C ILE A 242 -7.15 -33.27 6.67
N PRO A 243 -8.02 -33.97 7.43
CA PRO A 243 -7.58 -35.18 8.11
C PRO A 243 -7.14 -36.13 7.01
N ASN A 244 -5.90 -36.61 7.10
CA ASN A 244 -5.51 -37.81 6.37
C ASN A 244 -6.58 -38.85 6.65
N GLN A 245 -7.22 -39.35 5.60
CA GLN A 245 -8.01 -40.56 5.71
C GLN A 245 -7.04 -41.65 6.18
N ASP A 246 -7.12 -41.95 7.48
CA ASP A 246 -6.49 -43.13 8.03
C ASP A 246 -6.92 -44.31 7.17
N THR A 247 -5.89 -44.96 6.65
CA THR A 247 -5.96 -46.24 6.01
C THR A 247 -6.61 -47.19 7.01
N GLN A 248 -7.89 -47.51 6.81
CA GLN A 248 -8.51 -48.66 7.46
C GLN A 248 -7.83 -49.92 6.91
N SER A 249 -6.74 -50.32 7.55
CA SER A 249 -6.33 -51.72 7.58
C SER A 249 -7.20 -52.43 8.62
N GLU A 250 -8.44 -52.78 8.26
CA GLU A 250 -9.14 -53.85 8.96
C GLU A 250 -8.85 -55.16 8.25
N GLY A 251 -7.82 -55.84 8.74
CA GLY A 251 -7.75 -57.28 8.60
C GLY A 251 -8.86 -57.91 9.44
N CYS A 252 -9.75 -58.65 8.80
CA CYS A 252 -10.47 -59.71 9.48
C CYS A 252 -10.43 -60.99 8.64
N LYS A 253 -9.62 -61.95 9.12
CA LYS A 253 -9.69 -63.36 8.75
C LYS A 253 -10.79 -64.01 9.58
N ARG A 254 -11.87 -64.45 8.94
CA ARG A 254 -12.37 -65.85 8.92
C ARG A 254 -13.69 -65.93 8.17
#